data_AF-A0A6G9AND5-F1
#
_entry.id   AF-A0A6G9AND5-F1
#
_cell.length_a   1.000
_cell.length_b   1.000
_cell.length_c   1.000
_cell.angle_alpha   90.00
_cell.angle_beta   90.00
_cell.angle_gamma   90.00
#
_symmetry.space_group_name_H-M   'P 1'
#
loop_
_entity.id
_entity.type
_entity.pdbx_description
1 polymer ?
#
loop_
_entity_poly.entity_id
_entity_poly.type
_entity_poly.pdbx_seq_one_letter_code
_entity_poly.pdbx_strand_id
1 'polypeptide(L)'
;MKIALTRADSAQGPLELIEYGDPTHPQSRLTRQELNAVADGMKGDVCLRYRYFPHLESTQSILGACALEAAASQHQFWSIYHALARSLTWPP
;
A
#
# COMPACT_ATOMS: atom_id res chain seq x y z
N MET A 1 -20.72 -4.40 1.24
CA MET A 1 -19.53 -3.66 0.78
C MET A 1 -18.47 -4.70 0.40
N LYS A 2 -18.16 -4.86 -0.90
CA LYS A 2 -17.16 -5.84 -1.35
C LYS A 2 -15.79 -5.20 -1.11
N ILE A 3 -15.04 -5.72 -0.14
CA ILE A 3 -13.63 -5.38 0.06
C ILE A 3 -12.90 -5.86 -1.20
N ALA A 4 -12.48 -4.94 -2.06
CA ALA A 4 -11.67 -5.26 -3.21
C ALA A 4 -10.28 -5.70 -2.69
N LEU A 5 -10.02 -7.00 -2.77
CA LEU A 5 -8.74 -7.61 -2.41
C LEU A 5 -7.77 -7.40 -3.57
N THR A 6 -7.23 -6.19 -3.69
CA THR A 6 -6.15 -5.91 -4.63
C THR A 6 -4.88 -6.58 -4.10
N ARG A 7 -4.65 -7.82 -4.51
CA ARG A 7 -3.51 -8.64 -4.07
C ARG A 7 -2.27 -8.24 -4.87
N ALA A 8 -1.34 -7.52 -4.24
CA ALA A 8 0.00 -7.36 -4.74
C ALA A 8 0.96 -8.11 -3.82
N ASP A 9 1.63 -9.11 -4.39
CA ASP A 9 2.53 -9.99 -3.65
C ASP A 9 3.98 -9.62 -3.99
N SER A 10 4.81 -9.45 -2.97
CA SER A 10 6.26 -9.59 -3.12
C SER A 10 6.65 -11.08 -3.16
N ALA A 11 7.93 -11.39 -3.39
CA ALA A 11 8.42 -12.77 -3.46
C ALA A 11 7.95 -13.59 -2.24
N GLN A 12 7.60 -14.87 -2.46
CA GLN A 12 7.14 -15.75 -1.39
C GLN A 12 8.25 -15.94 -0.34
N GLY A 13 7.96 -15.57 0.90
CA GLY A 13 8.79 -15.83 2.07
C GLY A 13 7.98 -16.60 3.14
N PRO A 14 8.66 -17.25 4.11
CA PRO A 14 8.02 -17.97 5.21
C PRO A 14 7.12 -17.10 6.11
N LEU A 15 7.32 -15.79 6.14
CA LEU A 15 6.50 -14.85 6.91
C LEU A 15 5.69 -13.93 6.00
N GLU A 16 4.38 -13.82 6.25
CA GLU A 16 3.48 -12.92 5.53
C GLU A 16 3.20 -11.67 6.37
N LEU A 17 3.52 -10.50 5.82
CA LEU A 17 3.18 -9.22 6.42
C LEU A 17 2.08 -8.55 5.59
N ILE A 18 0.92 -8.33 6.20
CA ILE A 18 -0.23 -7.73 5.51
C ILE A 18 -0.46 -6.31 6.06
N GLU A 19 -0.22 -5.31 5.23
CA GLU A 19 -0.58 -3.92 5.53
C GLU A 19 -2.04 -3.68 5.16
N TYR A 20 -2.83 -3.18 6.11
CA TYR A 20 -4.14 -2.57 5.84
C TYR A 20 -3.98 -1.06 5.99
N GLY A 21 -4.19 -0.30 4.92
CA GLY A 21 -3.97 1.14 5.00
C GLY A 21 -4.42 1.91 3.79
N ASP A 22 -4.02 3.18 3.75
CA ASP A 22 -4.30 4.12 2.67
C ASP A 22 -3.03 4.92 2.38
N PRO A 23 -2.39 4.81 1.19
CA PRO A 23 -1.15 5.52 0.88
C PRO A 23 -1.32 7.04 0.91
N THR A 24 -2.55 7.53 0.89
CA THR A 24 -2.87 8.94 0.94
C THR A 24 -2.94 9.48 2.38
N HIS A 25 -3.06 8.59 3.37
CA HIS A 25 -3.15 8.95 4.78
C HIS A 25 -1.76 9.10 5.44
N PRO A 26 -1.50 10.18 6.22
CA PRO A 26 -0.18 10.44 6.80
C PRO A 26 0.37 9.31 7.67
N GLN A 27 -0.45 8.73 8.53
CA GLN A 27 0.00 7.66 9.44
C GLN A 27 0.39 6.39 8.68
N SER A 28 -0.36 6.02 7.63
CA SER A 28 -0.02 4.86 6.80
C SER A 28 1.32 5.05 6.10
N ARG A 29 1.67 6.29 5.72
CA ARG A 29 2.99 6.60 5.15
C ARG A 29 4.12 6.40 6.16
N LEU A 30 3.93 6.78 7.41
CA LEU A 30 4.91 6.56 8.48
C LEU A 30 5.07 5.07 8.77
N THR A 31 3.96 4.34 8.95
CA THR A 31 3.98 2.89 9.16
C THR A 31 4.72 2.17 8.03
N ARG A 32 4.53 2.60 6.79
CA ARG A 32 5.21 2.01 5.63
C ARG A 32 6.72 2.16 5.65
N GLN A 33 7.26 3.27 6.17
CA GLN A 33 8.71 3.43 6.31
C GLN A 33 9.28 2.36 7.23
N GLU A 34 8.61 2.11 8.35
CA GLU A 34 8.98 1.05 9.31
C GLU A 34 8.82 -0.35 8.68
N LEU A 35 7.71 -0.60 7.96
CA LEU A 35 7.49 -1.89 7.29
C LEU A 35 8.55 -2.20 6.24
N ASN A 36 8.98 -1.19 5.46
CA ASN A 36 10.06 -1.36 4.49
C ASN A 36 11.38 -1.65 5.20
N ALA A 37 11.69 -0.95 6.30
CA ALA A 37 12.91 -1.21 7.07
C ALA A 37 12.95 -2.65 7.63
N VAL A 38 11.81 -3.17 8.10
CA VAL A 38 11.67 -4.57 8.54
C VAL A 38 11.86 -5.52 7.37
N ALA A 39 11.19 -5.28 6.23
CA ALA A 39 11.29 -6.13 5.05
C ALA A 39 12.74 -6.19 4.50
N ASP A 40 13.42 -5.05 4.45
CA ASP A 40 14.83 -4.94 4.03
C ASP A 40 15.78 -5.65 5.00
N GLY A 41 15.49 -5.58 6.31
CA GLY A 41 16.26 -6.27 7.35
C GLY A 41 16.12 -7.80 7.32
N MET A 42 14.98 -8.31 6.85
CA MET A 42 14.66 -9.74 6.84
C MET A 42 14.93 -10.42 5.48
N LYS A 43 15.60 -9.73 4.54
CA LYS A 43 16.10 -10.22 3.23
C LYS A 43 15.55 -11.57 2.74
N GLY A 44 14.33 -11.57 2.22
CA GLY A 44 13.73 -12.72 1.55
C GLY A 44 12.84 -13.59 2.43
N ASP A 45 12.81 -13.36 3.75
CA ASP A 45 11.94 -14.11 4.65
C ASP A 45 10.51 -13.55 4.73
N VAL A 46 10.30 -12.33 4.24
CA VAL A 46 9.02 -11.61 4.34
C VAL A 46 8.38 -11.42 2.97
N CYS A 47 7.14 -11.89 2.85
CA CYS A 47 6.22 -11.52 1.80
C CYS A 47 5.32 -10.37 2.29
N LEU A 48 5.63 -9.15 1.90
CA LEU A 48 4.75 -7.99 2.08
C LEU A 48 3.57 -8.08 1.10
N ARG A 49 2.37 -7.91 1.66
CA ARG A 49 1.11 -7.77 0.95
C ARG A 49 0.41 -6.52 1.42
N TYR A 50 -0.31 -5.90 0.51
CA TYR A 50 -1.09 -4.72 0.81
C TYR A 50 -2.57 -4.98 0.58
N ARG A 51 -3.41 -4.47 1.48
CA ARG A 51 -4.87 -4.46 1.37
C ARG A 51 -5.36 -3.06 1.61
N TYR A 52 -6.11 -2.56 0.65
CA TYR A 52 -6.58 -1.19 0.67
C TYR A 52 -7.69 -1.01 1.72
N PHE A 53 -7.59 0.05 2.55
CA PHE A 53 -8.55 0.41 3.58
C PHE A 53 -8.80 1.93 3.57
N PRO A 54 -9.69 2.43 2.68
CA PRO A 54 -9.92 3.87 2.51
C PRO A 54 -10.59 4.47 3.72
N HIS A 55 -10.26 5.73 4.00
CA HIS A 55 -11.19 6.60 4.70
C HIS A 55 -12.33 7.00 3.75
N LEU A 56 -13.53 6.48 3.98
CA LEU A 56 -14.66 6.61 3.04
C LEU A 56 -15.19 8.03 2.87
N GLU A 57 -14.89 8.95 3.79
CA GLU A 57 -15.27 10.36 3.67
C GLU A 57 -14.23 11.19 2.88
N SER A 58 -13.05 10.61 2.62
CA SER A 58 -11.98 11.25 1.86
C SER A 58 -12.08 10.87 0.39
N THR A 59 -12.41 11.85 -0.45
CA THR A 59 -12.40 11.68 -1.91
C THR A 59 -11.03 11.25 -2.41
N GLN A 60 -9.96 11.79 -1.81
CA GLN A 60 -8.58 11.45 -2.16
C GLN A 60 -8.25 9.99 -1.84
N SER A 61 -8.72 9.49 -0.70
CA SER A 61 -8.59 8.09 -0.33
C SER A 61 -9.28 7.21 -1.37
N ILE A 62 -10.56 7.45 -1.64
CA ILE A 62 -11.32 6.68 -2.63
C ILE A 62 -10.65 6.70 -4.02
N LEU A 63 -10.19 7.86 -4.50
CA LEU A 63 -9.50 7.95 -5.78
C LEU A 63 -8.16 7.20 -5.76
N GLY A 64 -7.42 7.26 -4.65
CA GLY A 64 -6.22 6.46 -4.44
C GLY A 64 -6.50 4.96 -4.51
N ALA A 65 -7.62 4.50 -3.95
CA ALA A 65 -8.11 3.13 -4.06
C ALA A 65 -8.24 2.69 -5.52
N CYS A 66 -9.01 3.47 -6.29
CA CYS A 66 -9.30 3.18 -7.69
C CYS A 66 -8.03 3.20 -8.53
N ALA A 67 -7.11 4.14 -8.27
CA ALA A 67 -5.82 4.20 -8.95
C ALA A 67 -4.97 2.95 -8.67
N LEU A 68 -4.97 2.46 -7.43
CA LEU A 68 -4.24 1.24 -7.07
C LEU A 68 -4.85 -0.02 -7.68
N GLU A 69 -6.17 -0.13 -7.71
CA GLU A 69 -6.87 -1.23 -8.38
C GLU A 69 -6.56 -1.27 -9.88
N ALA A 70 -6.64 -0.12 -10.54
CA ALA A 70 -6.29 0.02 -11.95
C ALA A 70 -4.80 -0.28 -12.20
N ALA A 71 -3.91 0.09 -11.28
CA ALA A 71 -2.48 -0.20 -11.39
C ALA A 71 -2.20 -1.70 -11.22
N ALA A 72 -2.91 -2.37 -10.32
CA ALA A 72 -2.76 -3.81 -10.10
C ALA A 72 -3.17 -4.63 -11.32
N SER A 73 -4.26 -4.28 -12.00
CA SER A 73 -4.66 -4.95 -13.24
C SER A 73 -3.63 -4.78 -14.37
N GLN A 74 -2.74 -3.79 -14.27
CA GLN A 74 -1.66 -3.50 -15.20
C GLN A 74 -0.28 -3.97 -14.71
N HIS A 75 -0.21 -4.73 -13.62
CA HIS A 75 1.06 -5.14 -12.98
C HIS A 75 1.97 -3.96 -12.55
N GLN A 76 1.38 -2.78 -12.33
CA GLN A 76 2.05 -1.54 -11.91
C GLN A 76 1.71 -1.12 -10.48
N PHE A 77 1.13 -2.03 -9.68
CA PHE A 77 0.66 -1.72 -8.33
C PHE A 77 1.71 -1.02 -7.47
N TRP A 78 2.89 -1.61 -7.29
CA TRP A 78 3.93 -1.07 -6.41
C TRP A 78 4.42 0.30 -6.91
N SER A 79 4.63 0.46 -8.22
CA SER A 79 5.02 1.73 -8.84
C SER A 79 4.07 2.86 -8.46
N ILE A 80 2.76 2.64 -8.60
CA ILE A 80 1.72 3.61 -8.27
C ILE A 80 1.55 3.78 -6.77
N TYR A 81 1.60 2.69 -5.99
CA TYR A 81 1.57 2.72 -4.53
C TYR A 81 2.68 3.59 -3.95
N HIS A 82 3.90 3.52 -4.49
CA HIS A 82 5.01 4.37 -4.08
C HIS A 82 4.88 5.81 -4.60
N ALA A 83 4.31 6.00 -5.81
CA ALA A 83 4.08 7.34 -6.36
C ALA A 83 3.05 8.13 -5.53
N LEU A 84 1.91 7.53 -5.18
CA LEU A 84 0.87 8.14 -4.34
C LEU A 84 1.40 8.57 -2.98
N ALA A 85 2.26 7.75 -2.36
CA ALA A 85 2.89 8.10 -1.09
C ALA A 85 3.93 9.22 -1.18
N ARG A 86 4.42 9.56 -2.38
CA ARG A 86 5.36 10.67 -2.62
C ARG A 86 4.67 11.95 -3.07
N SER A 87 3.57 11.84 -3.82
CA SER A 87 2.89 12.98 -4.45
C SER A 87 2.08 13.85 -3.49
N LEU A 88 1.86 13.39 -2.25
CA LEU A 88 1.07 14.10 -1.26
C LEU A 88 1.97 14.82 -0.27
N THR A 89 2.24 16.09 -0.56
CA THR A 89 2.65 17.08 0.44
C THR A 89 1.44 17.39 1.31
N TRP A 90 1.45 16.89 2.53
CA TRP A 90 0.52 17.34 3.58
C TRP A 90 0.82 18.83 3.85
N PRO A 91 -0.14 19.76 3.73
CA PRO A 91 0.06 21.10 4.25
C PRO A 91 0.17 21.00 5.78
N PRO A 92 1.04 21.80 6.42
CA PRO A 92 1.35 21.69 7.85
C PRO A 92 0.10 21.65 8.74
#